data_AF-A0A9E4WDH1-F1
#
_entry.id   AF-A0A9E4WDH1-F1
#
_cell.length_a   1.000
_cell.length_b   1.000
_cell.length_c   1.000
_cell.angle_alpha   90.00
_cell.angle_beta   90.00
_cell.angle_gamma   90.00
#
_symmetry.space_group_name_H-M   'P 1'
#
loop_
_entity.id
_entity.type
_entity.pdbx_description
1 polymer ?
#
loop_
_entity_poly.entity_id
_entity_poly.type
_entity_poly.pdbx_seq_one_letter_code
_entity_poly.pdbx_strand_id
1 'polypeptide(L)'
;VVARDLGRYGVTCNAISPGAQTRMTQTVPDSARQRRTQAGIGAPQQQQQAGPPPSAAMRDPGMVAPMAAYLASDDAWNINGYIFPVAGGSVSVNNHPTAIRSIWKPEMWTVDELIEMVPRHLMGGIRNPAPPPPDLEIPGRAAEAAPTAAGSA
;
A
#
# COMPACT_ATOMS: atom_id res chain seq x y z
N VAL A 1 13.56 -13.42 0.00
CA VAL A 1 14.17 -14.77 -0.11
C VAL A 1 15.39 -14.68 -1.01
N VAL A 2 15.24 -14.48 -2.32
CA VAL A 2 16.35 -14.31 -3.29
C VAL A 2 17.48 -13.37 -2.82
N ALA A 3 17.15 -12.13 -2.41
CA ALA A 3 18.12 -11.16 -1.91
C ALA A 3 19.01 -11.70 -0.76
N ARG A 4 18.41 -12.46 0.17
CA ARG A 4 19.14 -13.03 1.32
C ARG A 4 19.96 -14.25 0.91
N ASP A 5 19.40 -15.09 0.03
CA ASP A 5 20.03 -16.35 -0.38
C ASP A 5 21.25 -16.13 -1.28
N LEU A 6 21.18 -15.11 -2.14
CA LEU A 6 22.22 -14.81 -3.12
C LEU A 6 23.26 -13.78 -2.62
N GLY A 7 22.97 -13.06 -1.54
CA GLY A 7 23.88 -12.05 -0.99
C GLY A 7 25.25 -12.60 -0.63
N ARG A 8 25.34 -13.85 -0.15
CA ARG A 8 26.63 -14.53 0.13
C ARG A 8 27.50 -14.75 -1.11
N TYR A 9 26.92 -14.67 -2.30
CA TYR A 9 27.63 -14.79 -3.58
C TYR A 9 27.89 -13.41 -4.21
N GLY A 10 27.64 -12.32 -3.50
CA GLY A 10 27.82 -10.95 -4.00
C GLY A 10 26.73 -10.49 -4.97
N VAL A 11 25.59 -11.19 -5.04
CA VAL A 11 24.47 -10.81 -5.91
C VAL A 11 23.43 -10.01 -5.13
N THR A 12 23.05 -8.85 -5.66
CA THR A 12 21.93 -8.04 -5.14
C THR A 12 20.63 -8.37 -5.87
N CYS A 13 19.50 -8.23 -5.17
CA CYS A 13 18.17 -8.40 -5.75
C CYS A 13 17.23 -7.36 -5.16
N ASN A 14 16.68 -6.50 -6.02
CA ASN A 14 15.75 -5.44 -5.66
C ASN A 14 14.53 -5.50 -6.59
N ALA A 15 13.47 -4.77 -6.22
CA ALA A 15 12.28 -4.63 -7.05
C ALA A 15 11.96 -3.15 -7.31
N ILE A 16 11.41 -2.87 -8.49
CA ILE A 16 10.85 -1.56 -8.82
C ILE A 16 9.33 -1.71 -8.89
N SER A 17 8.60 -0.78 -8.28
CA SER A 17 7.15 -0.64 -8.37
C SER A 17 6.83 0.54 -9.29
N PRO A 18 6.73 0.32 -10.62
CA PRO A 18 6.64 1.40 -11.60
C PRO A 18 5.25 2.04 -11.63
N GLY A 19 5.20 3.36 -11.61
CA GLY A 19 4.01 4.16 -11.87
C GLY A 19 4.06 4.80 -13.25
N ALA A 20 3.94 4.00 -14.31
CA ALA A 20 3.98 4.46 -15.70
C ALA A 20 2.71 4.11 -16.48
N GLN A 21 2.48 4.81 -17.59
CA GLN A 21 1.49 4.46 -18.60
C GLN A 21 2.13 3.59 -19.68
N THR A 22 1.97 2.28 -19.55
CA THR A 22 2.36 1.28 -20.57
C THR A 22 1.13 0.74 -21.28
N ARG A 23 1.32 0.02 -22.41
CA ARG A 23 0.25 -0.72 -23.10
C ARG A 23 -0.57 -1.59 -22.14
N MET A 24 0.06 -2.20 -21.14
CA MET A 24 -0.60 -3.01 -20.11
C MET A 24 -1.57 -2.19 -19.23
N THR A 25 -1.24 -0.93 -18.94
CA THR A 25 -2.07 -0.07 -18.08
C THR A 25 -3.09 0.77 -18.85
N GLN A 26 -2.91 0.94 -20.16
CA GLN A 26 -3.81 1.70 -21.04
C GLN A 26 -5.18 1.03 -21.22
N THR A 27 -5.29 -0.27 -21.01
CA THR A 27 -6.55 -1.02 -21.07
C THR A 27 -7.48 -0.73 -19.89
N VAL A 28 -6.99 -0.10 -18.82
CA VAL A 28 -7.80 0.29 -17.67
C VAL A 28 -8.60 1.55 -18.03
N PRO A 29 -9.94 1.48 -18.16
CA PRO A 29 -10.75 2.62 -18.57
C PRO A 29 -10.63 3.79 -17.59
N ASP A 30 -10.66 5.02 -18.09
CA ASP A 30 -10.57 6.22 -17.26
C ASP A 30 -11.73 6.31 -16.25
N SER A 31 -12.91 5.78 -16.59
CA SER A 31 -14.06 5.65 -15.69
C SER A 31 -13.79 4.73 -14.50
N ALA A 32 -12.96 3.69 -14.67
CA ALA A 32 -12.53 2.82 -13.57
C ALA A 32 -11.53 3.54 -12.65
N ARG A 33 -10.66 4.39 -13.22
CA ARG A 33 -9.73 5.23 -12.45
C ARG A 33 -10.47 6.29 -11.65
N GLN A 34 -11.43 6.98 -12.27
CA GLN A 34 -12.28 7.96 -11.61
C GLN A 34 -13.09 7.34 -10.47
N ARG A 35 -13.69 6.17 -10.67
CA ARG A 35 -14.41 5.46 -9.59
C ARG A 35 -13.52 5.08 -8.41
N ARG A 36 -12.28 4.64 -8.67
CA ARG A 36 -11.29 4.35 -7.60
C ARG A 36 -10.95 5.60 -6.80
N THR A 37 -10.69 6.72 -7.47
CA THR A 37 -10.43 8.00 -6.82
C THR A 37 -11.63 8.47 -5.99
N GLN A 38 -12.85 8.37 -6.53
CA GLN A 38 -14.08 8.74 -5.83
C GLN A 38 -14.35 7.85 -4.60
N ALA A 39 -14.00 6.57 -4.67
CA ALA A 39 -14.11 5.63 -3.56
C ALA A 39 -13.00 5.81 -2.49
N GLY A 40 -12.09 6.79 -2.65
CA GLY A 40 -10.92 6.94 -1.77
C GLY A 40 -9.91 5.80 -1.88
N ILE A 41 -10.09 4.90 -2.86
CA ILE A 41 -9.19 3.78 -3.18
C ILE A 41 -8.08 4.34 -4.07
N GLY A 42 -7.22 5.16 -3.46
CA GLY A 42 -6.05 5.77 -4.08
C GLY A 42 -4.76 5.36 -3.38
N ALA A 43 -3.62 5.74 -3.96
CA ALA A 43 -2.35 5.66 -3.26
C ALA A 43 -2.47 6.42 -1.92
N PRO A 44 -1.93 5.90 -0.80
CA PRO A 44 -1.99 6.56 0.50
C PRO A 44 -1.51 8.01 0.37
N GLN A 45 -2.13 8.92 1.12
CA GLN A 45 -1.89 10.39 1.06
C GLN A 45 -0.40 10.76 1.15
N GLN A 46 0.42 9.93 1.80
CA GLN A 46 1.88 10.08 1.90
C GLN A 46 2.64 9.90 0.57
N GLN A 47 2.03 9.30 -0.46
CA GLN A 47 2.58 9.20 -1.83
C GLN A 47 2.11 10.33 -2.75
N GLN A 48 1.18 11.20 -2.30
CA GLN A 48 0.83 12.40 -3.04
C GLN A 48 1.91 13.46 -2.78
N GLN A 49 2.83 13.61 -3.72
CA GLN A 49 3.62 14.84 -3.78
C GLN A 49 2.66 16.03 -3.82
N ALA A 50 2.93 17.04 -3.00
CA ALA A 50 2.31 18.35 -3.11
C ALA A 50 2.75 18.98 -4.45
N GLY A 51 2.03 18.66 -5.52
CA GLY A 51 2.34 19.07 -6.88
C GLY A 51 1.15 18.89 -7.81
N PRO A 52 1.17 19.50 -9.01
CA PRO A 52 0.12 19.34 -9.99
C PRO A 52 -0.10 17.86 -10.33
N PRO A 53 -1.32 17.47 -10.76
CA PRO A 53 -1.59 16.10 -11.17
C PRO A 53 -0.57 15.64 -12.22
N PRO A 54 -0.05 14.42 -12.12
CA PRO A 54 1.05 13.98 -12.97
C PRO A 54 0.66 14.03 -14.45
N SER A 55 1.44 14.76 -15.24
CA SER A 55 1.23 14.89 -16.68
C SER A 55 1.48 13.55 -17.40
N ALA A 56 1.05 13.45 -18.66
CA ALA A 56 1.37 12.29 -19.50
C ALA A 56 2.89 12.03 -19.58
N ALA A 57 3.69 13.11 -19.65
CA ALA A 57 5.16 13.02 -19.63
C ALA A 57 5.70 12.47 -18.30
N MET A 58 5.11 12.84 -17.15
CA MET A 58 5.47 12.27 -15.85
C MET A 58 5.09 10.79 -15.72
N ARG A 59 4.27 10.27 -16.64
CA ARG A 59 3.86 8.87 -16.68
C ARG A 59 4.57 8.09 -17.78
N ASP A 60 5.52 8.69 -18.49
CA ASP A 60 6.33 8.01 -19.50
C ASP A 60 7.11 6.84 -18.85
N PRO A 61 7.03 5.61 -19.39
CA PRO A 61 7.85 4.48 -18.95
C PRO A 61 9.35 4.79 -18.90
N GLY A 62 9.85 5.68 -19.75
CA GLY A 62 11.24 6.15 -19.75
C GLY A 62 11.67 6.79 -18.44
N MET A 63 10.75 7.35 -17.65
CA MET A 63 11.03 7.91 -16.33
C MET A 63 11.47 6.86 -15.30
N VAL A 64 11.16 5.58 -15.53
CA VAL A 64 11.56 4.48 -14.64
C VAL A 64 12.95 3.93 -14.98
N ALA A 65 13.37 4.07 -16.24
CA ALA A 65 14.59 3.46 -16.77
C ALA A 65 15.89 3.85 -16.01
N PRO A 66 16.09 5.12 -15.59
CA PRO A 66 17.28 5.51 -14.84
C PRO A 66 17.47 4.72 -13.53
N MET A 67 16.37 4.41 -12.82
CA MET A 67 16.46 3.62 -11.58
C MET A 67 16.91 2.20 -11.87
N ALA A 68 16.42 1.58 -12.96
CA ALA A 68 16.87 0.25 -13.36
C ALA A 68 18.35 0.25 -13.75
N ALA A 69 18.81 1.27 -14.48
CA ALA A 69 20.22 1.43 -14.83
C ALA A 69 21.11 1.62 -13.59
N TYR A 70 20.66 2.43 -12.62
CA TYR A 70 21.36 2.62 -11.35
C TYR A 70 21.48 1.33 -10.54
N LEU A 71 20.40 0.55 -10.39
CA LEU A 71 20.45 -0.73 -9.67
C LEU A 71 21.36 -1.78 -10.34
N ALA A 72 21.69 -1.59 -11.62
CA ALA A 72 22.61 -2.42 -12.37
C ALA A 72 24.05 -1.88 -12.37
N SER A 73 24.33 -0.71 -11.77
CA SER A 73 25.67 -0.14 -11.70
C SER A 73 26.44 -0.63 -10.47
N ASP A 74 27.76 -0.45 -10.52
CA ASP A 74 28.65 -0.78 -9.39
C ASP A 74 28.34 0.06 -8.14
N ASP A 75 27.76 1.26 -8.30
CA ASP A 75 27.39 2.14 -7.18
C ASP A 75 26.27 1.55 -6.32
N ALA A 76 25.46 0.63 -6.86
CA ALA A 76 24.37 -0.03 -6.16
C ALA A 76 24.78 -1.35 -5.48
N TRP A 77 26.08 -1.65 -5.37
CA TRP A 77 26.60 -2.93 -4.86
C TRP A 77 26.07 -3.31 -3.47
N ASN A 78 25.76 -2.34 -2.60
CA ASN A 78 25.28 -2.57 -1.24
C ASN A 78 23.77 -2.33 -1.06
N ILE A 79 23.01 -2.24 -2.16
CA ILE A 79 21.56 -2.08 -2.11
C ILE A 79 20.93 -3.43 -2.39
N ASN A 80 20.31 -4.05 -1.39
CA ASN A 80 19.77 -5.40 -1.53
C ASN A 80 18.47 -5.61 -0.75
N GLY A 81 17.48 -6.24 -1.39
CA GLY A 81 16.21 -6.63 -0.79
C GLY A 81 15.17 -5.52 -0.70
N TYR A 82 15.35 -4.39 -1.38
CA TYR A 82 14.42 -3.25 -1.29
C TYR A 82 13.45 -3.16 -2.47
N ILE A 83 12.33 -2.48 -2.24
CA ILE A 83 11.32 -2.18 -3.24
C ILE A 83 11.27 -0.67 -3.43
N PHE A 84 11.42 -0.21 -4.68
CA PHE A 84 11.46 1.20 -5.04
C PHE A 84 10.22 1.58 -5.87
N PRO A 85 9.24 2.30 -5.30
CA PRO A 85 8.24 3.00 -6.11
C PRO A 85 8.92 4.08 -6.94
N VAL A 86 8.68 4.05 -8.25
CA VAL A 86 9.24 5.04 -9.19
C VAL A 86 8.14 5.51 -10.12
N ALA A 87 7.87 6.82 -10.14
CA ALA A 87 6.88 7.43 -11.01
C ALA A 87 7.24 8.89 -11.29
N GLY A 88 7.35 9.28 -12.55
CA GLY A 88 7.81 10.62 -12.93
C GLY A 88 9.16 10.94 -12.31
N GLY A 89 9.26 12.08 -11.63
CA GLY A 89 10.48 12.47 -10.90
C GLY A 89 10.60 11.87 -9.49
N SER A 90 9.67 11.03 -9.06
CA SER A 90 9.64 10.48 -7.71
C SER A 90 10.32 9.12 -7.63
N VAL A 91 11.24 9.00 -6.68
CA VAL A 91 11.88 7.74 -6.28
C VAL A 91 11.78 7.64 -4.77
N SER A 92 11.22 6.53 -4.29
CA SER A 92 11.04 6.24 -2.86
C SER A 92 11.52 4.84 -2.54
N VAL A 93 11.67 4.53 -1.25
CA VAL A 93 11.90 3.17 -0.74
C VAL A 93 10.71 2.75 0.10
N ASN A 94 10.14 1.59 -0.19
CA ASN A 94 9.13 0.99 0.67
C ASN A 94 9.77 0.38 1.91
N ASN A 95 9.13 0.58 3.06
CA ASN A 95 9.51 -0.13 4.27
C ASN A 95 9.18 -1.63 4.14
N HIS A 96 10.00 -2.46 4.78
CA HIS A 96 9.66 -3.87 4.95
C HIS A 96 8.47 -3.99 5.92
N PRO A 97 7.51 -4.91 5.66
CA PRO A 97 6.45 -5.19 6.62
C PRO A 97 7.07 -5.62 7.95
N THR A 98 6.81 -4.84 8.99
CA THR A 98 7.22 -5.14 10.35
C THR A 98 5.96 -5.22 11.21
N ALA A 99 5.97 -6.08 12.23
CA ALA A 99 4.85 -6.20 13.13
C ALA A 99 4.68 -4.88 13.89
N ILE A 100 3.54 -4.20 13.67
CA ILE A 100 3.22 -2.94 14.36
C ILE A 100 2.88 -3.23 15.82
N ARG A 101 2.18 -4.33 16.08
CA ARG A 101 1.82 -4.83 17.41
C ARG A 101 1.79 -6.36 17.39
N SER A 102 1.97 -6.97 18.54
CA SER A 102 1.92 -8.43 18.69
C SER A 102 1.35 -8.80 20.05
N ILE A 103 0.59 -9.90 20.07
CA ILE A 103 0.16 -10.61 21.28
C ILE A 103 0.74 -12.00 21.20
N TRP A 104 1.15 -12.56 22.33
CA TRP A 104 1.80 -13.87 22.39
C TRP A 104 1.28 -14.66 23.57
N LYS A 105 1.13 -15.96 23.38
CA LYS A 105 0.93 -16.95 24.44
C LYS A 105 1.58 -18.28 24.00
N PRO A 106 1.96 -19.16 24.93
CA PRO A 106 2.65 -20.40 24.60
C PRO A 106 1.74 -21.47 23.96
N GLU A 107 0.41 -21.39 24.16
CA GLU A 107 -0.58 -22.30 23.59
C GLU A 107 -1.26 -21.75 22.32
N MET A 108 -2.08 -22.58 21.68
CA MET A 108 -2.93 -22.17 20.56
C MET A 108 -4.01 -21.16 21.01
N TRP A 109 -4.16 -20.06 20.26
CA TRP A 109 -5.27 -19.13 20.43
C TRP A 109 -6.60 -19.73 19.99
N THR A 110 -7.64 -19.57 20.80
CA THR A 110 -9.01 -19.87 20.40
C THR A 110 -9.61 -18.67 19.67
N VAL A 111 -10.68 -18.89 18.89
CA VAL A 111 -11.36 -17.81 18.17
C VAL A 111 -11.96 -16.80 19.15
N ASP A 112 -12.57 -17.26 20.25
CA ASP A 112 -13.20 -16.40 21.25
C ASP A 112 -12.17 -15.48 21.94
N GLU A 113 -10.99 -16.00 22.27
CA GLU A 113 -9.89 -15.19 22.80
C GLU A 113 -9.45 -14.11 21.80
N LEU A 114 -9.36 -14.45 20.51
CA LEU A 114 -8.96 -13.47 19.48
C LEU A 114 -10.03 -12.41 19.26
N ILE A 115 -11.31 -12.77 19.31
CA ILE A 115 -12.43 -11.82 19.23
C ILE A 115 -12.31 -10.77 20.34
N GLU A 116 -11.86 -11.16 21.53
CA GLU A 116 -11.64 -10.24 22.64
C GLU A 116 -10.34 -9.44 22.52
N MET A 117 -9.22 -10.11 22.19
CA MET A 117 -7.88 -9.54 22.28
C MET A 117 -7.50 -8.68 21.07
N VAL A 118 -7.92 -9.06 19.86
CA VAL A 118 -7.54 -8.36 18.61
C VAL A 118 -8.05 -6.91 18.59
N PRO A 119 -9.33 -6.60 18.87
CA PRO A 119 -9.82 -5.22 18.82
C PRO A 119 -9.15 -4.32 19.86
N ARG A 120 -8.80 -4.86 21.02
CA ARG A 120 -8.22 -4.09 22.14
C ARG A 120 -6.72 -3.87 21.98
N HIS A 121 -5.96 -4.91 21.63
CA HIS A 121 -4.50 -4.88 21.69
C HIS A 121 -3.83 -4.71 20.33
N LEU A 122 -4.35 -5.37 19.29
CA LEU A 122 -3.75 -5.28 17.95
C LEU A 122 -4.33 -4.12 17.15
N MET A 123 -5.66 -4.00 17.11
CA MET A 123 -6.37 -3.08 16.23
C MET A 123 -6.94 -1.84 16.94
N GLY A 124 -6.69 -1.69 18.24
CA GLY A 124 -7.14 -0.53 19.00
C GLY A 124 -6.62 0.77 18.39
N GLY A 125 -7.53 1.62 17.90
CA GLY A 125 -7.21 2.89 17.25
C GLY A 125 -6.70 2.78 15.80
N ILE A 126 -6.55 1.57 15.24
CA ILE A 126 -6.18 1.38 13.83
C ILE A 126 -7.46 1.39 12.99
N ARG A 127 -7.65 2.46 12.23
CA ARG A 127 -8.81 2.62 11.36
C ARG A 127 -8.67 1.78 10.10
N ASN A 128 -9.76 1.11 9.70
CA ASN A 128 -9.85 0.49 8.38
C ASN A 128 -9.74 1.60 7.30
N PRO A 129 -8.72 1.57 6.42
CA PRO A 129 -8.54 2.59 5.40
C PRO A 129 -9.64 2.60 4.33
N ALA A 130 -10.39 1.50 4.16
CA ALA A 130 -11.50 1.39 3.21
C ALA A 130 -12.67 0.63 3.86
N PRO A 131 -13.45 1.28 4.74
CA PRO A 131 -14.62 0.65 5.35
C PRO A 131 -15.70 0.39 4.30
N PRO A 132 -16.54 -0.65 4.49
CA PRO A 132 -17.68 -0.90 3.62
C PRO A 132 -18.66 0.30 3.64
N PRO A 133 -19.41 0.53 2.55
CA PRO A 133 -20.47 1.52 2.52
C PRO A 133 -21.49 1.31 3.66
N PRO A 134 -22.09 2.38 4.22
CA PRO A 134 -23.06 2.25 5.31
C PRO A 134 -24.33 1.48 4.93
N ASP A 135 -24.72 1.52 3.66
CA ASP A 135 -25.91 0.90 3.07
C ASP A 135 -25.70 -0.57 2.67
N LEU A 136 -24.47 -1.08 2.78
CA LEU A 136 -24.16 -2.47 2.46
C LEU A 136 -24.51 -3.38 3.65
N GLU A 137 -25.54 -4.21 3.48
CA GLU A 137 -25.86 -5.27 4.45
C GLU A 137 -24.77 -6.34 4.46
N ILE A 138 -24.15 -6.56 5.62
CA ILE A 138 -23.11 -7.56 5.83
C ILE A 138 -23.60 -8.54 6.90
N PRO A 139 -23.80 -9.83 6.58
CA PRO A 139 -24.19 -10.83 7.57
C PRO A 139 -23.22 -10.86 8.76
N GLY A 140 -23.76 -10.77 9.99
CA GLY A 140 -22.97 -10.79 11.22
C GLY A 140 -22.36 -9.45 11.65
N ARG A 141 -22.53 -8.36 10.88
CA ARG A 141 -22.22 -7.00 11.33
C ARG A 141 -23.43 -6.43 12.08
N ALA A 142 -23.23 -5.91 13.29
CA ALA A 142 -24.26 -5.10 13.92
C ALA A 142 -24.54 -3.88 13.03
N ALA A 143 -25.80 -3.67 12.63
CA ALA A 143 -26.18 -2.48 11.86
C ALA A 143 -25.75 -1.24 12.66
N GLU A 144 -24.94 -0.38 12.05
CA GLU A 144 -24.52 0.87 12.70
C GLU A 144 -25.80 1.69 12.92
N ALA A 145 -26.12 1.99 14.18
CA ALA A 145 -27.29 2.80 14.49
C ALA A 145 -27.17 4.12 13.74
N ALA A 146 -28.16 4.41 12.89
CA ALA A 146 -28.23 5.66 12.15
C ALA A 146 -27.97 6.85 13.10
N PRO A 147 -27.20 7.87 12.70
CA PRO A 147 -26.95 9.02 13.56
C PRO A 147 -28.29 9.62 13.94
N THR A 148 -28.63 9.56 15.22
CA THR A 148 -29.83 10.18 15.78
C THR A 148 -29.74 11.65 15.43
N ALA A 149 -30.67 12.13 14.60
CA ALA A 149 -30.79 13.55 14.28
C ALA A 149 -30.95 14.30 15.61
N ALA A 150 -29.88 14.97 16.05
CA ALA A 150 -29.94 15.87 17.20
C ALA A 150 -30.89 17.00 16.81
N GLY A 151 -32.05 16.99 17.46
CA GLY A 151 -33.12 17.94 17.26
C GLY A 151 -32.65 19.37 17.49
N SER A 152 -33.17 20.25 16.64
CA SER A 152 -33.33 21.67 16.88
C SER A 152 -33.89 21.94 18.28
N ALA A 153 -33.19 22.77 19.04
CA ALA A 153 -33.74 23.63 20.08
C ALA A 153 -32.98 24.95 20.04
#